data_AF-A0A9E7EMM8-F1
#
_entry.id   AF-A0A9E7EMM8-F1
#
_cell.length_a   1.000
_cell.length_b   1.000
_cell.length_c   1.000
_cell.angle_alpha   90.00
_cell.angle_beta   90.00
_cell.angle_gamma   90.00
#
_symmetry.space_group_name_H-M   'P 1'
#
loop_
_entity.id
_entity.type
_entity.pdbx_description
1 polymer ?
#
loop_
_entity_poly.entity_id
_entity_poly.type
_entity_poly.pdbx_seq_one_letter_code
_entity_poly.pdbx_strand_id
1 'polypeptide(L)'
;MGLEAAVEATVDFLNKAVKPVLVGGPKIRVAKSGKAFVELADACGYPIAVMPSAKGLVPEHHPRFIGTYWGAVSTSFCAEIVESADAYVFVGPIFNDYSSVGYSLLLKKEKAIIVQPERVVVANGPTFGCILMKDFLRALAKRLKKNTTAYENYHRIFVPDGQPLECKPKEPLRVNVLFKHIQQMLSGDTAVIAETGDSWFNCQKLKLPEGCGWAPSIP
;
A
#
# COMPACT_ATOMS: atom_id res chain seq x y z
N MET A 1 22.94 -15.15 10.63
CA MET A 1 23.03 -14.18 11.74
C MET A 1 22.32 -12.86 11.41
N GLY A 2 22.60 -12.20 10.28
CA GLY A 2 21.97 -10.91 9.93
C GLY A 2 20.44 -10.93 9.79
N LEU A 3 19.88 -11.93 9.10
CA LEU A 3 18.42 -12.07 8.94
C LEU A 3 17.71 -12.22 10.30
N GLU A 4 18.20 -13.11 11.16
CA GLU A 4 17.56 -13.38 12.46
C GLU A 4 17.56 -12.12 13.35
N ALA A 5 18.68 -11.40 13.40
CA ALA A 5 18.78 -10.16 14.16
C ALA A 5 17.83 -9.07 13.63
N ALA A 6 17.70 -8.94 12.31
CA ALA A 6 16.76 -8.01 11.70
C ALA A 6 15.31 -8.35 12.03
N VAL A 7 14.96 -9.64 11.97
CA VAL A 7 13.61 -10.12 12.30
C VAL A 7 13.33 -9.91 13.78
N GLU A 8 14.25 -10.27 14.67
CA GLU A 8 14.11 -10.07 16.11
C GLU A 8 13.88 -8.61 16.47
N ALA A 9 14.74 -7.70 16.00
CA ALA A 9 14.58 -6.27 16.22
C ALA A 9 13.24 -5.73 15.70
N THR A 10 12.78 -6.24 14.55
CA THR A 10 11.49 -5.83 13.96
C THR A 10 10.31 -6.39 14.74
N VAL A 11 10.37 -7.63 15.20
CA VAL A 11 9.33 -8.28 16.01
C VAL A 11 9.18 -7.57 17.35
N ASP A 12 10.29 -7.25 18.02
CA ASP A 12 10.30 -6.54 19.30
C ASP A 12 9.70 -5.14 19.19
N PHE A 13 9.90 -4.49 18.04
CA PHE A 13 9.30 -3.20 17.75
C PHE A 13 7.80 -3.32 17.45
N LEU A 14 7.42 -4.19 16.51
CA LEU A 14 6.04 -4.29 16.02
C LEU A 14 5.08 -4.94 17.03
N ASN A 15 5.52 -5.90 17.84
CA ASN A 15 4.65 -6.52 18.85
C ASN A 15 4.31 -5.57 20.02
N LYS A 16 5.01 -4.44 20.15
CA LYS A 16 4.68 -3.37 21.12
C LYS A 16 3.75 -2.31 20.53
N ALA A 17 3.57 -2.30 19.21
CA ALA A 17 2.72 -1.34 18.53
C ALA A 17 1.24 -1.66 18.75
N VAL A 18 0.44 -0.63 19.01
CA VAL A 18 -1.00 -0.72 19.22
C VAL A 18 -1.72 -0.81 17.88
N LYS A 19 -1.33 0.01 16.90
CA LYS A 19 -2.00 0.13 15.60
C LYS A 19 -0.99 0.15 14.45
N PRO A 20 -0.27 -0.97 14.21
CA PRO A 20 0.65 -1.07 13.10
C PRO A 20 -0.07 -1.16 11.74
N VAL A 21 0.57 -0.68 10.69
CA VAL A 21 0.07 -0.75 9.29
C VAL A 21 1.15 -1.27 8.35
N LEU A 22 0.73 -1.85 7.23
CA LEU A 22 1.61 -2.36 6.18
C LEU A 22 1.41 -1.55 4.90
N VAL A 23 2.48 -1.02 4.32
CA VAL A 23 2.44 -0.21 3.09
C VAL A 23 3.33 -0.81 2.01
N GLY A 24 2.74 -1.24 0.91
CA GLY A 24 3.45 -1.80 -0.24
C GLY A 24 3.99 -0.71 -1.18
N GLY A 25 5.25 -0.84 -1.58
CA GLY A 25 5.95 0.08 -2.48
C GLY A 25 6.37 -0.59 -3.81
N PRO A 26 6.81 0.21 -4.79
CA PRO A 26 7.06 -0.26 -6.16
C PRO A 26 8.18 -1.31 -6.27
N LYS A 27 9.14 -1.32 -5.32
CA LYS A 27 10.26 -2.28 -5.36
C LYS A 27 9.85 -3.71 -5.01
N ILE A 28 8.62 -3.96 -4.56
CA ILE A 28 8.06 -5.31 -4.41
C ILE A 28 8.15 -6.09 -5.74
N ARG A 29 7.91 -5.41 -6.88
CA ARG A 29 7.98 -6.01 -8.22
C ARG A 29 9.39 -6.51 -8.53
N VAL A 30 10.38 -5.63 -8.39
CA VAL A 30 11.80 -5.95 -8.68
C VAL A 30 12.31 -7.06 -7.75
N ALA A 31 11.92 -7.02 -6.48
CA ALA A 31 12.30 -8.04 -5.50
C ALA A 31 11.47 -9.35 -5.60
N LYS A 32 10.53 -9.46 -6.56
CA LYS A 32 9.62 -10.62 -6.73
C LYS A 32 8.98 -11.08 -5.41
N SER A 33 8.61 -10.11 -4.56
CA SER A 33 8.24 -10.35 -3.16
C SER A 33 6.73 -10.24 -2.88
N GLY A 34 5.89 -10.12 -3.93
CA GLY A 34 4.44 -9.97 -3.77
C GLY A 34 3.78 -11.08 -2.95
N LYS A 35 4.13 -12.35 -3.20
CA LYS A 35 3.61 -13.48 -2.40
C LYS A 35 4.03 -13.39 -0.93
N ALA A 36 5.30 -13.07 -0.65
CA ALA A 36 5.80 -12.93 0.71
C ALA A 36 5.17 -11.74 1.46
N PHE A 37 4.83 -10.67 0.74
CA PHE A 37 4.09 -9.54 1.29
C PHE A 37 2.68 -9.95 1.72
N VAL A 38 1.95 -10.71 0.89
CA VAL A 38 0.61 -11.22 1.23
C VAL A 38 0.69 -12.22 2.39
N GLU A 39 1.65 -13.16 2.37
CA GLU A 39 1.92 -14.09 3.48
C GLU A 39 2.13 -13.36 4.82
N LEU A 40 2.87 -12.24 4.81
CA LEU A 40 3.04 -11.38 6.00
C LEU A 40 1.74 -10.72 6.42
N ALA A 41 0.99 -10.16 5.48
CA ALA A 41 -0.23 -9.44 5.76
C ALA A 41 -1.33 -10.35 6.34
N ASP A 42 -1.45 -11.58 5.83
CA ASP A 42 -2.34 -12.61 6.38
C ASP A 42 -1.97 -12.98 7.81
N ALA A 43 -0.67 -13.14 8.09
CA ALA A 43 -0.17 -13.53 9.41
C ALA A 43 -0.37 -12.42 10.46
N CYS A 44 -0.05 -11.18 10.13
CA CYS A 44 -0.11 -10.07 11.09
C CYS A 44 -1.51 -9.43 11.20
N GLY A 45 -2.34 -9.52 10.16
CA GLY A 45 -3.69 -8.95 10.14
C GLY A 45 -3.75 -7.42 10.04
N TYR A 46 -2.63 -6.76 9.70
CA TYR A 46 -2.54 -5.31 9.60
C TYR A 46 -3.34 -4.80 8.39
N PRO A 47 -3.87 -3.57 8.42
CA PRO A 47 -4.39 -2.95 7.22
C PRO A 47 -3.26 -2.74 6.20
N ILE A 48 -3.60 -2.93 4.93
CA ILE A 48 -2.69 -2.87 3.80
C ILE A 48 -3.01 -1.64 2.96
N ALA A 49 -2.05 -0.74 2.86
CA ALA A 49 -2.06 0.32 1.86
C ALA A 49 -0.97 0.08 0.81
N VAL A 50 -1.05 0.79 -0.31
CA VAL A 50 0.03 0.84 -1.31
C VAL A 50 0.42 2.27 -1.62
N MET A 51 1.70 2.49 -1.94
CA MET A 51 2.16 3.73 -2.56
C MET A 51 1.54 3.86 -3.96
N PRO A 52 1.37 5.07 -4.51
CA PRO A 52 0.73 5.27 -5.82
C PRO A 52 1.38 4.46 -6.94
N SER A 53 2.70 4.42 -6.99
CA SER A 53 3.49 3.65 -7.98
C SER A 53 3.46 2.13 -7.76
N ALA A 54 2.85 1.66 -6.68
CA ALA A 54 2.72 0.25 -6.31
C ALA A 54 1.31 -0.32 -6.53
N LYS A 55 0.39 0.45 -7.12
CA LYS A 55 -0.94 -0.05 -7.48
C LYS A 55 -0.84 -1.32 -8.34
N GLY A 56 -1.76 -2.26 -8.12
CA GLY A 56 -1.76 -3.56 -8.78
C GLY A 56 -0.62 -4.51 -8.41
N LEU A 57 0.34 -4.13 -7.55
CA LEU A 57 1.40 -5.05 -7.07
C LEU A 57 0.96 -5.90 -5.88
N VAL A 58 -0.06 -5.42 -5.17
CA VAL A 58 -0.67 -6.09 -4.03
C VAL A 58 -2.13 -6.35 -4.40
N PRO A 59 -2.69 -7.54 -4.09
CA PRO A 59 -4.07 -7.85 -4.44
C PRO A 59 -5.06 -6.88 -3.75
N GLU A 60 -5.80 -6.10 -4.55
CA GLU A 60 -6.77 -5.12 -4.03
C GLU A 60 -8.02 -5.77 -3.43
N HIS A 61 -8.27 -7.04 -3.77
CA HIS A 61 -9.35 -7.85 -3.19
C HIS A 61 -8.99 -8.42 -1.80
N HIS A 62 -7.75 -8.22 -1.33
CA HIS A 62 -7.36 -8.70 -0.01
C HIS A 62 -8.24 -8.05 1.07
N PRO A 63 -8.78 -8.81 2.05
CA PRO A 63 -9.75 -8.29 3.01
C PRO A 63 -9.21 -7.13 3.85
N ARG A 64 -7.89 -7.05 4.03
CA ARG A 64 -7.20 -5.96 4.74
C ARG A 64 -6.78 -4.78 3.87
N PHE A 65 -7.06 -4.79 2.56
CA PHE A 65 -6.68 -3.68 1.68
C PHE A 65 -7.53 -2.44 1.95
N ILE A 66 -6.88 -1.31 2.21
CA ILE A 66 -7.52 -0.03 2.54
C ILE A 66 -7.28 1.06 1.48
N GLY A 67 -6.54 0.74 0.40
CA GLY A 67 -6.36 1.61 -0.75
C GLY A 67 -4.93 2.14 -0.94
N THR A 68 -4.84 3.29 -1.60
CA THR A 68 -3.57 3.98 -1.89
C THR A 68 -3.27 5.01 -0.82
N TYR A 69 -2.09 4.93 -0.21
CA TYR A 69 -1.55 5.98 0.64
C TYR A 69 -0.67 6.91 -0.19
N TRP A 70 -1.13 8.17 -0.30
CA TRP A 70 -0.48 9.23 -1.05
C TRP A 70 -0.74 10.60 -0.39
N GLY A 71 -0.55 10.68 0.93
CA GLY A 71 -0.78 11.92 1.70
C GLY A 71 -2.20 12.45 1.53
N ALA A 72 -2.33 13.75 1.22
CA ALA A 72 -3.62 14.42 1.04
C ALA A 72 -4.49 13.88 -0.13
N VAL A 73 -3.90 13.11 -1.06
CA VAL A 73 -4.62 12.50 -2.20
C VAL A 73 -4.78 10.98 -2.04
N SER A 74 -4.68 10.48 -0.81
CA SER A 74 -4.93 9.07 -0.49
C SER A 74 -6.37 8.65 -0.81
N THR A 75 -6.58 7.34 -0.92
CA THR A 75 -7.92 6.76 -0.84
C THR A 75 -8.62 7.22 0.45
N SER A 76 -9.93 7.45 0.39
CA SER A 76 -10.76 7.86 1.53
C SER A 76 -10.42 7.06 2.79
N PHE A 77 -10.18 7.76 3.91
CA PHE A 77 -9.82 7.19 5.22
C PHE A 77 -8.46 6.45 5.31
N CYS A 78 -7.76 6.24 4.18
CA CYS A 78 -6.46 5.55 4.18
C CYS A 78 -5.37 6.42 4.83
N ALA A 79 -5.34 7.72 4.55
CA ALA A 79 -4.35 8.63 5.13
C ALA A 79 -4.49 8.69 6.65
N GLU A 80 -5.70 8.80 7.16
CA GLU A 80 -6.01 8.91 8.58
C GLU A 80 -5.53 7.66 9.35
N ILE A 81 -5.64 6.49 8.75
CA ILE A 81 -5.18 5.23 9.34
C ILE A 81 -3.66 5.12 9.28
N VAL A 82 -3.06 5.44 8.13
CA VAL A 82 -1.60 5.39 7.97
C VAL A 82 -0.91 6.46 8.79
N GLU A 83 -1.37 7.71 8.81
CA GLU A 83 -0.70 8.79 9.52
C GLU A 83 -0.92 8.72 11.04
N SER A 84 -2.08 8.24 11.49
CA SER A 84 -2.33 8.09 12.93
C SER A 84 -1.64 6.88 13.53
N ALA A 85 -1.18 5.91 12.74
CA ALA A 85 -0.56 4.69 13.25
C ALA A 85 0.73 4.95 14.06
N ASP A 86 1.06 4.01 14.95
CA ASP A 86 2.22 4.08 15.84
C ASP A 86 3.41 3.25 15.34
N ALA A 87 3.20 2.41 14.33
CA ALA A 87 4.24 1.75 13.56
C ALA A 87 3.81 1.57 12.10
N TYR A 88 4.75 1.74 11.16
CA TYR A 88 4.50 1.53 9.73
C TYR A 88 5.56 0.62 9.15
N VAL A 89 5.16 -0.43 8.44
CA VAL A 89 6.07 -1.30 7.69
C VAL A 89 5.98 -0.91 6.22
N PHE A 90 6.95 -0.16 5.72
CA PHE A 90 7.05 0.17 4.31
C PHE A 90 7.89 -0.87 3.58
N VAL A 91 7.26 -1.61 2.67
CA VAL A 91 7.91 -2.68 1.90
C VAL A 91 8.21 -2.22 0.49
N GLY A 92 9.48 -2.01 0.18
CA GLY A 92 9.96 -1.56 -1.10
C GLY A 92 9.60 -0.11 -1.46
N PRO A 93 9.63 0.86 -0.52
CA PRO A 93 9.22 2.23 -0.81
C PRO A 93 10.22 2.95 -1.72
N ILE A 94 9.69 3.87 -2.50
CA ILE A 94 10.44 4.95 -3.15
C ILE A 94 9.79 6.25 -2.67
N PHE A 95 10.49 7.00 -1.82
CA PHE A 95 10.08 8.34 -1.42
C PHE A 95 10.83 9.35 -2.28
N ASN A 96 10.09 10.02 -3.16
CA ASN A 96 10.52 11.17 -3.96
C ASN A 96 9.52 12.31 -3.75
N ASP A 97 9.79 13.46 -4.34
CA ASP A 97 8.90 14.62 -4.36
C ASP A 97 7.45 14.27 -4.77
N TYR A 98 7.25 13.47 -5.82
CA TYR A 98 5.91 13.07 -6.26
C TYR A 98 5.17 12.17 -5.26
N SER A 99 5.79 11.06 -4.85
CA SER A 99 5.19 10.09 -3.92
C SER A 99 5.01 10.63 -2.50
N SER A 100 5.75 11.67 -2.15
CA SER A 100 5.65 12.36 -0.86
C SER A 100 4.80 13.64 -0.90
N VAL A 101 4.18 13.95 -2.04
CA VAL A 101 3.37 15.15 -2.25
C VAL A 101 4.15 16.40 -1.83
N GLY A 102 5.35 16.56 -2.38
CA GLY A 102 6.26 17.66 -2.04
C GLY A 102 6.79 17.57 -0.60
N TYR A 103 7.13 16.38 -0.12
CA TYR A 103 7.65 16.13 1.24
C TYR A 103 6.68 16.49 2.38
N SER A 104 5.38 16.44 2.11
CA SER A 104 4.33 16.81 3.08
C SER A 104 3.76 15.62 3.87
N LEU A 105 4.21 14.38 3.59
CA LEU A 105 3.74 13.20 4.34
C LEU A 105 4.06 13.31 5.83
N LEU A 106 3.07 13.05 6.68
CA LEU A 106 3.19 13.14 8.15
C LEU A 106 3.80 11.87 8.77
N LEU A 107 4.82 11.29 8.12
CA LEU A 107 5.48 10.07 8.58
C LEU A 107 6.64 10.38 9.53
N LYS A 108 6.67 9.68 10.66
CA LYS A 108 7.80 9.73 11.61
C LYS A 108 8.76 8.58 11.33
N LYS A 109 10.03 8.88 11.09
CA LYS A 109 11.05 7.87 10.73
C LYS A 109 11.27 6.87 11.86
N GLU A 110 11.11 7.31 13.10
CA GLU A 110 11.25 6.50 14.33
C GLU A 110 10.11 5.48 14.47
N LYS A 111 9.02 5.64 13.71
CA LYS A 111 7.91 4.69 13.66
C LYS A 111 8.01 3.72 12.48
N ALA A 112 8.98 3.90 11.59
CA ALA A 112 9.01 3.23 10.30
C ALA A 112 9.99 2.05 10.28
N ILE A 113 9.51 0.91 9.81
CA ILE A 113 10.33 -0.20 9.33
C ILE A 113 10.44 -0.06 7.81
N ILE A 114 11.65 0.19 7.30
CA ILE A 114 11.90 0.35 5.87
C ILE A 114 12.55 -0.91 5.33
N VAL A 115 11.80 -1.69 4.56
CA VAL A 115 12.28 -2.91 3.90
C VAL A 115 12.62 -2.59 2.45
N GLN A 116 13.91 -2.50 2.12
CA GLN A 116 14.42 -2.42 0.76
C GLN A 116 14.76 -3.83 0.23
N PRO A 117 14.97 -4.03 -1.09
CA PRO A 117 15.20 -5.35 -1.68
C PRO A 117 16.27 -6.21 -0.97
N GLU A 118 17.33 -5.57 -0.45
CA GLU A 118 18.47 -6.25 0.18
C GLU A 118 18.86 -5.64 1.55
N ARG A 119 17.99 -4.81 2.13
CA ARG A 119 18.30 -4.05 3.35
C ARG A 119 17.05 -3.77 4.18
N VAL A 120 17.15 -3.85 5.50
CA VAL A 120 16.09 -3.49 6.44
C VAL A 120 16.58 -2.41 7.38
N VAL A 121 15.78 -1.38 7.62
CA VAL A 121 16.03 -0.33 8.63
C VAL A 121 14.87 -0.35 9.62
N VAL A 122 15.18 -0.44 10.91
CA VAL A 122 14.18 -0.52 11.99
C VAL A 122 14.14 0.81 12.73
N ALA A 123 13.01 1.52 12.70
CA ALA A 123 12.72 2.69 13.53
C ALA A 123 13.80 3.80 13.48
N ASN A 124 14.35 4.08 12.29
CA ASN A 124 15.49 5.00 12.08
C ASN A 124 16.76 4.66 12.90
N GLY A 125 16.88 3.41 13.36
CA GLY A 125 18.01 2.91 14.15
C GLY A 125 18.80 1.85 13.37
N PRO A 126 18.87 0.60 13.87
CA PRO A 126 19.74 -0.41 13.29
C PRO A 126 19.37 -0.71 11.84
N THR A 127 20.41 -0.81 11.01
CA THR A 127 20.31 -1.11 9.59
C THR A 127 21.00 -2.45 9.34
N PHE A 128 20.26 -3.36 8.71
CA PHE A 128 20.71 -4.69 8.39
C PHE A 128 20.78 -4.84 6.87
N GLY A 129 21.99 -5.00 6.32
CA GLY A 129 22.22 -5.23 4.90
C GLY A 129 22.33 -6.72 4.54
N CYS A 130 22.40 -7.01 3.24
CA CYS A 130 22.52 -8.37 2.68
C CYS A 130 21.38 -9.30 3.11
N ILE A 131 20.17 -8.76 3.21
CA ILE A 131 18.96 -9.52 3.57
C ILE A 131 17.94 -9.38 2.46
N LEU A 132 17.62 -10.48 1.80
CA LEU A 132 16.59 -10.50 0.77
C LEU A 132 15.22 -10.17 1.37
N MET A 133 14.53 -9.19 0.77
CA MET A 133 13.19 -8.76 1.16
C MET A 133 12.23 -9.94 1.34
N LYS A 134 12.23 -10.87 0.38
CA LYS A 134 11.37 -12.06 0.39
C LYS A 134 11.59 -12.93 1.63
N ASP A 135 12.85 -13.16 1.99
CA ASP A 135 13.21 -14.03 3.13
C ASP A 135 12.90 -13.33 4.45
N PHE A 136 13.15 -12.02 4.52
CA PHE A 136 12.78 -11.20 5.66
C PHE A 136 11.27 -11.20 5.93
N LEU A 137 10.45 -10.93 4.92
CA LEU A 137 8.99 -10.90 5.06
C LEU A 137 8.44 -12.27 5.54
N ARG A 138 8.99 -13.37 5.01
CA ARG A 138 8.62 -14.73 5.40
C ARG A 138 9.02 -15.10 6.81
N ALA A 139 10.23 -14.74 7.22
CA ALA A 139 10.70 -14.98 8.57
C ALA A 139 9.90 -14.13 9.58
N LEU A 140 9.59 -12.88 9.22
CA LEU A 140 8.78 -11.97 10.02
C LEU A 140 7.35 -12.48 10.19
N ALA A 141 6.72 -12.98 9.12
CA ALA A 141 5.36 -13.55 9.14
C ALA A 141 5.20 -14.68 10.17
N LYS A 142 6.25 -15.47 10.41
CA LYS A 142 6.23 -16.58 11.37
C LYS A 142 6.32 -16.14 12.83
N ARG A 143 6.78 -14.91 13.10
CA ARG A 143 7.12 -14.44 14.46
C ARG A 143 6.24 -13.30 14.96
N LEU A 144 5.55 -12.59 14.07
CA LEU A 144 4.63 -11.53 14.46
C LEU A 144 3.36 -12.07 15.12
N LYS A 145 2.90 -11.38 16.15
CA LYS A 145 1.57 -11.61 16.72
C LYS A 145 0.54 -10.89 15.86
N LYS A 146 -0.60 -11.54 15.64
CA LYS A 146 -1.73 -10.92 14.94
C LYS A 146 -2.23 -9.70 15.71
N ASN A 147 -2.41 -8.57 15.02
CA ASN A 147 -2.98 -7.34 15.57
C ASN A 147 -3.88 -6.68 14.51
N THR A 148 -5.19 -6.63 14.77
CA THR A 148 -6.20 -6.08 13.85
C THR A 148 -6.64 -4.66 14.19
N THR A 149 -6.10 -4.05 15.24
CA THR A 149 -6.57 -2.78 15.83
C THR A 149 -6.64 -1.65 14.80
N ALA A 150 -5.59 -1.47 13.99
CA ALA A 150 -5.56 -0.42 12.98
C ALA A 150 -6.63 -0.62 11.89
N TYR A 151 -6.89 -1.87 11.51
CA TYR A 151 -7.94 -2.20 10.55
C TYR A 151 -9.35 -2.06 11.15
N GLU A 152 -9.54 -2.40 12.41
CA GLU A 152 -10.81 -2.17 13.11
C GLU A 152 -11.12 -0.67 13.21
N ASN A 153 -10.11 0.16 13.45
CA ASN A 153 -10.26 1.61 13.41
C ASN A 153 -10.64 2.11 12.01
N TYR A 154 -10.03 1.56 10.96
CA TYR A 154 -10.42 1.86 9.57
C TYR A 154 -11.90 1.52 9.35
N HIS A 155 -12.33 0.32 9.69
CA HIS A 155 -13.70 -0.12 9.49
C HIS A 155 -14.72 0.73 10.26
N ARG A 156 -14.35 1.31 11.41
CA ARG A 156 -15.24 2.20 12.20
C ARG A 156 -15.48 3.55 11.55
N ILE A 157 -14.48 4.08 10.84
CA ILE A 157 -14.57 5.39 10.18
C ILE A 157 -14.91 5.28 8.69
N PHE A 158 -14.77 4.09 8.11
CA PHE A 158 -14.97 3.86 6.70
C PHE A 158 -16.40 4.14 6.27
N VAL A 159 -16.54 5.04 5.30
CA VAL A 159 -17.77 5.28 4.56
C VAL A 159 -17.53 4.84 3.11
N PRO A 160 -18.37 3.95 2.56
CA PRO A 160 -18.27 3.56 1.16
C PRO A 160 -18.38 4.77 0.23
N ASP A 161 -17.59 4.80 -0.83
CA ASP A 161 -17.67 5.86 -1.84
C ASP A 161 -19.06 5.87 -2.50
N GLY A 162 -19.59 7.08 -2.72
CA GLY A 162 -20.81 7.26 -3.49
C GLY A 162 -20.61 6.91 -4.97
N GLN A 163 -21.68 6.48 -5.64
CA GLN A 163 -21.64 6.26 -7.08
C GLN A 163 -21.89 7.56 -7.85
N PRO A 164 -21.14 7.83 -8.94
CA PRO A 164 -21.46 8.94 -9.84
C PRO A 164 -22.88 8.80 -10.42
N LEU A 165 -23.60 9.91 -10.48
CA LEU A 165 -24.92 10.00 -11.10
C LEU A 165 -24.85 9.57 -12.57
N GLU A 166 -25.94 8.95 -13.05
CA GLU A 166 -26.07 8.62 -14.47
C GLU A 166 -26.13 9.90 -15.32
N CYS A 167 -25.46 9.86 -16.48
CA CYS A 167 -25.51 10.90 -17.49
C CYS A 167 -26.50 10.49 -18.58
N LYS A 168 -27.38 11.39 -19.03
CA LYS A 168 -28.32 11.06 -20.12
C LYS A 168 -27.61 11.13 -21.47
N PRO A 169 -28.11 10.41 -22.50
CA PRO A 169 -27.61 10.58 -23.86
C PRO A 169 -27.65 12.06 -24.28
N LYS A 170 -26.55 12.54 -24.87
CA LYS A 170 -26.34 13.93 -25.35
C LYS A 170 -26.06 14.98 -24.26
N GLU A 171 -26.00 14.62 -22.97
CA GLU A 171 -25.47 15.51 -21.95
C GLU A 171 -23.92 15.60 -22.04
N PRO A 172 -23.30 16.74 -21.67
CA PRO A 172 -21.85 16.86 -21.64
C PRO A 172 -21.20 15.80 -20.73
N LEU A 173 -20.20 15.08 -21.26
CA LEU A 173 -19.50 14.04 -20.53
C LEU A 173 -18.67 14.63 -19.38
N ARG A 174 -18.76 14.01 -18.20
CA ARG A 174 -17.96 14.34 -17.02
C ARG A 174 -16.96 13.23 -16.73
N VAL A 175 -15.78 13.60 -16.22
CA VAL A 175 -14.68 12.66 -15.93
C VAL A 175 -15.11 11.53 -14.99
N ASN A 176 -15.87 11.83 -13.95
CA ASN A 176 -16.37 10.82 -13.01
C ASN A 176 -17.33 9.80 -13.65
N VAL A 177 -18.13 10.21 -14.64
CA VAL A 177 -19.00 9.33 -15.42
C VAL A 177 -18.18 8.47 -16.36
N LEU A 178 -17.18 9.05 -17.03
CA LEU A 178 -16.24 8.28 -17.87
C LEU A 178 -15.57 7.16 -17.08
N PHE A 179 -15.00 7.48 -15.91
CA PHE A 179 -14.30 6.50 -15.08
C PHE A 179 -15.23 5.45 -14.44
N LYS A 180 -16.52 5.78 -14.23
CA LYS A 180 -17.54 4.79 -13.89
C LYS A 180 -17.70 3.73 -14.98
N HIS A 181 -17.73 4.14 -16.25
CA HIS A 181 -17.79 3.18 -17.36
C HIS A 181 -16.49 2.39 -17.52
N ILE A 182 -15.33 3.05 -17.42
CA ILE A 182 -14.02 2.36 -17.46
C ILE A 182 -13.93 1.29 -16.37
N GLN A 183 -14.37 1.60 -15.14
CA GLN A 183 -14.42 0.64 -14.03
C GLN A 183 -15.22 -0.63 -14.37
N GLN A 184 -16.33 -0.48 -15.09
CA GLN A 184 -17.20 -1.61 -15.51
C GLN A 184 -16.59 -2.44 -16.63
N MET A 185 -15.64 -1.88 -17.39
CA MET A 185 -14.92 -2.59 -18.45
C MET A 185 -13.75 -3.42 -17.92
N LEU A 186 -13.29 -3.18 -16.69
CA LEU A 186 -12.15 -3.89 -16.12
C LEU A 186 -12.49 -5.36 -15.84
N SER A 187 -11.58 -6.24 -16.23
CA SER A 187 -11.63 -7.67 -15.94
C SER A 187 -10.22 -8.18 -15.59
N GLY A 188 -10.11 -9.45 -15.18
CA GLY A 188 -8.82 -10.08 -14.94
C GLY A 188 -7.93 -10.17 -16.19
N ASP A 189 -8.51 -10.05 -17.38
CA ASP A 189 -7.79 -10.09 -18.67
C ASP A 189 -7.42 -8.70 -19.20
N THR A 190 -7.71 -7.64 -18.43
CA THR A 190 -7.44 -6.26 -18.81
C THR A 190 -6.12 -5.77 -18.23
N ALA A 191 -5.44 -4.87 -18.93
CA ALA A 191 -4.35 -4.07 -18.38
C ALA A 191 -4.68 -2.59 -18.51
N VAL A 192 -4.56 -1.83 -17.41
CA VAL A 192 -4.74 -0.38 -17.42
C VAL A 192 -3.37 0.28 -17.57
N ILE A 193 -3.23 1.07 -18.63
CA ILE A 193 -2.08 1.95 -18.85
C ILE A 193 -2.53 3.38 -18.53
N ALA A 194 -1.94 3.97 -17.49
CA ALA A 194 -2.29 5.31 -17.04
C ALA A 194 -1.18 6.30 -17.40
N GLU A 195 -1.47 7.18 -18.36
CA GLU A 195 -0.54 8.23 -18.79
C GLU A 195 -0.39 9.33 -17.72
N THR A 196 0.73 10.07 -17.78
CA THR A 196 1.02 11.21 -16.91
C THR A 196 -0.02 12.31 -17.15
N GLY A 197 -0.59 12.82 -16.06
CA GLY A 197 -1.66 13.82 -16.08
C GLY A 197 -2.79 13.43 -15.13
N ASP A 198 -4.00 13.94 -15.39
CA ASP A 198 -5.17 13.64 -14.56
C ASP A 198 -5.55 12.14 -14.58
N SER A 199 -5.11 11.42 -15.61
CA SER A 199 -5.24 9.97 -15.74
C SER A 199 -4.61 9.23 -14.55
N TRP A 200 -3.49 9.66 -13.99
CA TRP A 200 -2.93 9.03 -12.78
C TRP A 200 -3.91 9.06 -11.62
N PHE A 201 -4.49 10.22 -11.31
CA PHE A 201 -5.38 10.40 -10.17
C PHE A 201 -6.69 9.64 -10.35
N ASN A 202 -7.27 9.71 -11.55
CA ASN A 202 -8.52 9.01 -11.82
C ASN A 202 -8.33 7.50 -11.88
N CYS A 203 -7.22 7.01 -12.46
CA CYS A 203 -6.92 5.59 -12.49
C CYS A 203 -6.57 5.02 -11.10
N GLN A 204 -6.02 5.81 -10.16
CA GLN A 204 -5.85 5.34 -8.78
C GLN A 204 -7.17 4.98 -8.08
N LYS A 205 -8.27 5.64 -8.47
CA LYS A 205 -9.61 5.40 -7.92
C LYS A 205 -10.28 4.14 -8.48
N LEU A 206 -9.76 3.58 -9.58
CA LEU A 206 -10.27 2.32 -10.14
C LEU A 206 -9.93 1.17 -9.19
N LYS A 207 -10.89 0.28 -8.94
CA LYS A 207 -10.71 -0.99 -8.23
C LYS A 207 -10.29 -2.04 -9.24
N LEU A 208 -9.10 -2.60 -9.08
CA LEU A 208 -8.55 -3.58 -10.02
C LEU A 208 -9.07 -4.99 -9.67
N PRO A 209 -9.75 -5.68 -10.60
CA PRO A 209 -10.07 -7.10 -10.43
C PRO A 209 -8.82 -7.96 -10.27
N GLU A 210 -8.97 -9.15 -9.68
CA GLU A 210 -7.89 -10.13 -9.65
C GLU A 210 -7.42 -10.45 -11.08
N GLY A 211 -6.10 -10.49 -11.29
CA GLY A 211 -5.47 -10.69 -12.60
C GLY A 211 -5.27 -9.41 -13.42
N CYS A 212 -5.99 -8.33 -13.12
CA CYS A 212 -5.90 -7.09 -13.89
C CYS A 212 -4.50 -6.47 -13.81
N GLY A 213 -3.90 -6.24 -14.96
CA GLY A 213 -2.60 -5.59 -15.08
C GLY A 213 -2.66 -4.08 -14.79
N TRP A 214 -1.58 -3.56 -14.23
CA TRP A 214 -1.39 -2.12 -13.97
C TRP A 214 -0.01 -1.66 -14.45
N ALA A 215 0.01 -0.60 -15.26
CA ALA A 215 1.22 0.07 -15.71
C ALA A 215 1.00 1.59 -15.74
N PRO A 216 1.50 2.35 -14.75
CA PRO A 216 1.56 3.80 -14.88
C PRO A 216 2.71 4.14 -15.82
N SER A 217 2.53 5.11 -16.71
CA SER A 217 3.70 5.73 -17.35
C SER A 217 4.51 6.41 -16.24
N ILE A 218 5.84 6.26 -16.29
CA ILE A 218 6.76 6.88 -15.33
C ILE A 218 7.48 7.99 -16.09
N PRO A 219 7.57 9.23 -15.56
CA PRO A 219 8.42 10.26 -16.15
C PRO A 219 9.91 9.88 -16.08
#